data_AF-A0A7S0X4C2-F1
#
_entry.id   AF-A0A7S0X4C2-F1
#
_cell.length_a   1.000
_cell.length_b   1.000
_cell.length_c   1.000
_cell.angle_alpha   90.00
_cell.angle_beta   90.00
_cell.angle_gamma   90.00
#
_symmetry.space_group_name_H-M   'P 1'
#
loop_
_entity.id
_entity.type
_entity.pdbx_description
1 polymer ?
#
loop_
_entity_poly.entity_id
_entity_poly.type
_entity_poly.pdbx_seq_one_letter_code
_entity_poly.pdbx_strand_id
1 'polypeptide(L)'
;SAYIFTRDAVGSLTAGWTRRAKLLASDGSEQNYLGYSVAISDDTVVVGTKQTGSGSSYIFTRDVPGSLTASWTQRDKLIASDGADGFGAPVSISGDTLVVGTAQFSNRNGSVHVFTRDVPGLLTAGWTERATLRTSDSSVEFGDVAISGDTVVVGARDDYKEDSFFVSVGSAIIFTRDIPGNLTASWTEHQMLLASDGAANDNFGQSVVVSGDTVAVGVYNLHTAGHSGSVYVFAPLWLGHPCEAMGRMGFAV
;
A
#
# COMPACT_ATOMS: atom_id res chain seq x y z
N SER A 1 -14.65 -8.03 -9.08
CA SER A 1 -14.33 -9.35 -8.51
C SER A 1 -12.82 -9.54 -8.51
N ALA A 2 -12.29 -10.40 -7.64
CA ALA A 2 -10.89 -10.84 -7.68
C ALA A 2 -10.81 -12.35 -7.91
N TYR A 3 -9.66 -12.88 -8.32
CA TYR A 3 -9.49 -14.29 -8.63
C TYR A 3 -8.25 -14.86 -7.93
N ILE A 4 -8.34 -16.09 -7.44
CA ILE A 4 -7.22 -16.81 -6.84
C ILE A 4 -6.75 -17.90 -7.81
N PHE A 5 -5.46 -17.87 -8.12
CA PHE A 5 -4.76 -18.92 -8.85
C PHE A 5 -3.75 -19.57 -7.90
N THR A 6 -3.74 -20.89 -7.82
CA THR A 6 -2.72 -21.64 -7.07
C THR A 6 -1.91 -22.50 -8.01
N ARG A 7 -0.64 -22.71 -7.68
CA ARG A 7 0.18 -23.70 -8.36
C ARG A 7 -0.42 -25.08 -8.16
N ASP A 8 -0.24 -25.96 -9.13
CA ASP A 8 -0.75 -27.33 -9.05
C ASP A 8 0.08 -28.22 -8.13
N ALA A 9 1.32 -27.83 -7.82
CA ALA A 9 2.19 -28.51 -6.87
C ALA A 9 2.96 -27.51 -5.99
N VAL A 10 2.98 -27.78 -4.67
CA VAL A 10 3.72 -26.97 -3.68
C VAL A 10 5.21 -26.99 -4.02
N GLY A 11 5.85 -25.82 -3.97
CA GLY A 11 7.31 -25.68 -4.14
C GLY A 11 7.84 -25.85 -5.57
N SER A 12 7.05 -26.37 -6.50
CA SER A 12 7.48 -26.51 -7.89
C SER A 12 7.37 -25.17 -8.64
N LEU A 13 8.47 -24.69 -9.20
CA LEU A 13 8.49 -23.51 -10.08
C LEU A 13 7.95 -23.79 -11.48
N THR A 14 7.83 -25.06 -11.86
CA THR A 14 7.39 -25.50 -13.20
C THR A 14 5.97 -26.03 -13.24
N ALA A 15 5.29 -26.11 -12.08
CA ALA A 15 3.90 -26.51 -12.01
C ALA A 15 2.98 -25.50 -12.72
N GLY A 16 1.89 -26.02 -13.30
CA GLY A 16 0.82 -25.20 -13.84
C GLY A 16 0.11 -24.38 -12.77
N TRP A 17 -0.77 -23.49 -13.23
CA TRP A 17 -1.61 -22.66 -12.37
C TRP A 17 -3.08 -22.94 -12.66
N THR A 18 -3.85 -23.16 -11.60
CA THR A 18 -5.29 -23.39 -11.70
C THR A 18 -6.05 -22.30 -10.97
N ARG A 19 -7.10 -21.76 -11.62
CA ARG A 19 -8.05 -20.84 -10.97
C ARG A 19 -8.86 -21.60 -9.92
N ARG A 20 -8.66 -21.28 -8.63
CA ARG A 20 -9.32 -21.95 -7.50
C ARG A 20 -10.56 -21.23 -7.01
N ALA A 21 -10.55 -19.90 -7.03
CA ALA A 21 -11.67 -19.12 -6.52
C ALA A 21 -11.91 -17.85 -7.33
N LYS A 22 -13.17 -17.40 -7.32
CA LYS A 22 -13.58 -16.05 -7.69
C LYS A 22 -14.11 -15.40 -6.41
N LEU A 23 -13.45 -14.35 -5.96
CA LEU A 23 -13.81 -13.60 -4.75
C LEU A 23 -14.85 -12.53 -5.13
N LEU A 24 -15.96 -12.56 -4.40
CA LEU A 24 -17.09 -11.65 -4.53
C LEU A 24 -17.38 -11.04 -3.16
N ALA A 25 -17.66 -9.75 -3.14
CA ALA A 25 -18.18 -9.08 -1.94
C ALA A 25 -19.62 -9.56 -1.70
N SER A 26 -19.95 -9.89 -0.46
CA SER A 26 -21.28 -10.34 -0.02
C SER A 26 -22.37 -9.29 -0.26
N ASP A 27 -21.99 -8.01 -0.28
CA ASP A 27 -22.85 -6.85 -0.56
C ASP A 27 -22.50 -6.16 -1.90
N GLY A 28 -21.76 -6.85 -2.77
CA GLY A 28 -21.27 -6.28 -4.02
C GLY A 28 -22.39 -5.99 -5.02
N SER A 29 -22.52 -4.73 -5.44
CA SER A 29 -23.29 -4.34 -6.62
C SER A 29 -22.41 -4.31 -7.88
N GLU A 30 -23.02 -4.30 -9.07
CA GLU A 30 -22.30 -4.30 -10.37
C GLU A 30 -21.37 -3.10 -10.57
N GLN A 31 -21.51 -2.02 -9.78
CA GLN A 31 -20.77 -0.76 -9.93
C GLN A 31 -19.72 -0.51 -8.83
N ASN A 32 -19.47 -1.47 -7.93
CA ASN A 32 -18.52 -1.26 -6.83
C ASN A 32 -17.05 -1.46 -7.24
N TYR A 33 -16.73 -1.80 -8.50
CA TYR A 33 -15.36 -2.00 -8.99
C TYR A 33 -14.46 -2.84 -8.05
N LEU A 34 -15.04 -3.85 -7.38
CA LEU A 34 -14.29 -4.76 -6.51
C LEU A 34 -13.13 -5.38 -7.29
N GLY A 35 -11.95 -5.47 -6.67
CA GLY A 35 -10.76 -5.98 -7.33
C GLY A 35 -10.00 -4.91 -8.09
N TYR A 36 -10.26 -3.63 -7.80
CA TYR A 36 -9.45 -2.53 -8.31
C TYR A 36 -8.02 -2.58 -7.77
N SER A 37 -7.88 -2.93 -6.48
CA SER A 37 -6.59 -3.20 -5.84
C SER A 37 -6.68 -4.54 -5.11
N VAL A 38 -5.61 -5.32 -5.15
CA VAL A 38 -5.53 -6.62 -4.46
C VAL A 38 -4.18 -6.75 -3.80
N ALA A 39 -4.17 -7.30 -2.58
CA ALA A 39 -2.96 -7.66 -1.88
C ALA A 39 -3.16 -8.99 -1.15
N ILE A 40 -2.09 -9.77 -1.01
CA ILE A 40 -2.12 -11.08 -0.36
C ILE A 40 -0.91 -11.24 0.55
N SER A 41 -1.15 -11.71 1.78
CA SER A 41 -0.14 -12.23 2.68
C SER A 41 -0.60 -13.59 3.15
N ASP A 42 0.14 -14.63 2.75
CA ASP A 42 -0.13 -16.03 3.07
C ASP A 42 -1.57 -16.47 2.74
N ASP A 43 -2.40 -16.58 3.77
CA ASP A 43 -3.79 -17.06 3.72
C ASP A 43 -4.82 -15.94 3.88
N THR A 44 -4.40 -14.67 3.74
CA THR A 44 -5.27 -13.50 3.81
C THR A 44 -5.13 -12.65 2.55
N VAL A 45 -6.26 -12.33 1.93
CA VAL A 45 -6.36 -11.49 0.74
C VAL A 45 -7.21 -10.28 1.07
N VAL A 46 -6.71 -9.10 0.70
CA VAL A 46 -7.44 -7.83 0.79
C VAL A 46 -7.82 -7.41 -0.62
N VAL A 47 -9.07 -7.05 -0.82
CA VAL A 47 -9.62 -6.65 -2.11
C VAL A 47 -10.29 -5.29 -1.97
N GLY A 48 -9.69 -4.26 -2.57
CA GLY A 48 -10.22 -2.91 -2.58
C GLY A 48 -11.25 -2.67 -3.68
N THR A 49 -12.08 -1.64 -3.48
CA THR A 49 -13.03 -1.11 -4.46
C THR A 49 -12.58 0.26 -4.97
N LYS A 50 -12.88 0.56 -6.24
CA LYS A 50 -12.83 1.93 -6.76
C LYS A 50 -14.24 2.51 -6.79
N GLN A 51 -14.72 3.07 -5.68
CA GLN A 51 -16.01 3.78 -5.68
C GLN A 51 -15.83 5.29 -5.76
N THR A 52 -16.78 5.97 -6.39
CA THR A 52 -17.07 7.38 -6.14
C THR A 52 -17.91 7.46 -4.86
N GLY A 53 -17.37 8.04 -3.78
CA GLY A 53 -17.94 8.02 -2.43
C GLY A 53 -17.05 7.28 -1.42
N SER A 54 -17.59 6.86 -0.29
CA SER A 54 -16.79 6.36 0.86
C SER A 54 -15.90 5.16 0.54
N GLY A 55 -16.30 4.28 -0.39
CA GLY A 55 -15.51 3.10 -0.75
C GLY A 55 -15.45 2.02 0.33
N SER A 56 -14.84 0.87 0.02
CA SER A 56 -14.70 -0.27 0.92
C SER A 56 -13.53 -1.17 0.54
N SER A 57 -13.01 -1.92 1.51
CA SER A 57 -12.09 -3.03 1.26
C SER A 57 -12.59 -4.30 1.92
N TYR A 58 -12.36 -5.44 1.30
CA TYR A 58 -12.90 -6.71 1.73
C TYR A 58 -11.77 -7.68 2.05
N ILE A 59 -11.90 -8.37 3.18
CA ILE A 59 -10.91 -9.36 3.62
C ILE A 59 -11.45 -10.74 3.34
N PHE A 60 -10.67 -11.54 2.63
CA PHE A 60 -10.92 -12.95 2.40
C PHE A 60 -9.81 -13.77 3.04
N THR A 61 -10.18 -14.90 3.64
CA THR A 61 -9.19 -15.84 4.19
C THR A 61 -9.40 -17.23 3.66
N ARG A 62 -8.30 -17.97 3.53
CA ARG A 62 -8.34 -19.37 3.15
C ARG A 62 -8.93 -20.19 4.29
N ASP A 63 -9.90 -21.06 3.98
CA ASP A 63 -10.61 -21.84 5.00
C ASP A 63 -9.72 -22.86 5.70
N VAL A 64 -8.72 -23.37 4.98
CA VAL A 64 -7.69 -24.26 5.53
C VAL A 64 -6.31 -23.66 5.22
N PRO A 65 -5.59 -23.14 6.23
CA PRO A 65 -4.28 -22.52 6.05
C PRO A 65 -3.33 -23.38 5.21
N GLY A 66 -2.62 -22.77 4.26
CA GLY A 66 -1.64 -23.43 3.39
C GLY A 66 -2.18 -24.39 2.33
N SER A 67 -3.46 -24.80 2.38
CA SER A 67 -4.02 -25.77 1.43
C SER A 67 -4.25 -25.16 0.05
N LEU A 68 -3.57 -25.62 -0.99
CA LEU A 68 -3.67 -25.06 -2.35
C LEU A 68 -5.05 -25.24 -3.02
N THR A 69 -5.93 -26.04 -2.42
CA THR A 69 -7.26 -26.36 -2.93
C THR A 69 -8.39 -25.91 -2.02
N ALA A 70 -8.08 -25.28 -0.88
CA ALA A 70 -9.10 -24.79 0.04
C ALA A 70 -9.89 -23.62 -0.56
N SER A 71 -11.14 -23.55 -0.14
CA SER A 71 -12.03 -22.42 -0.42
C SER A 71 -11.58 -21.16 0.31
N TRP A 72 -12.15 -20.03 -0.09
CA TRP A 72 -11.90 -18.72 0.47
C TRP A 72 -13.21 -18.09 0.93
N THR A 73 -13.20 -17.53 2.14
CA THR A 73 -14.38 -16.93 2.77
C THR A 73 -14.12 -15.45 3.05
N GLN A 74 -15.08 -14.58 2.71
CA GLN A 74 -15.06 -13.18 3.14
C GLN A 74 -15.23 -13.13 4.66
N ARG A 75 -14.26 -12.55 5.36
CA ARG A 75 -14.25 -12.40 6.82
C ARG A 75 -14.69 -11.03 7.28
N ASP A 76 -14.34 -10.00 6.52
CA ASP A 76 -14.56 -8.63 6.96
C ASP A 76 -14.84 -7.69 5.79
N LYS A 77 -15.47 -6.56 6.12
CA LYS A 77 -15.63 -5.38 5.26
C LYS A 77 -15.10 -4.18 6.03
N LEU A 78 -14.02 -3.61 5.51
CA LEU A 78 -13.40 -2.42 6.03
C LEU A 78 -13.96 -1.17 5.36
N ILE A 79 -14.17 -0.14 6.17
CA ILE A 79 -14.53 1.21 5.77
C ILE A 79 -13.65 2.19 6.56
N ALA A 80 -13.44 3.39 6.03
CA ALA A 80 -12.72 4.45 6.76
C ALA A 80 -13.51 4.88 7.99
N SER A 81 -12.91 4.85 9.19
CA SER A 81 -13.58 5.25 10.44
C SER A 81 -13.99 6.73 10.48
N ASP A 82 -13.28 7.59 9.73
CA ASP A 82 -13.56 9.01 9.59
C ASP A 82 -14.50 9.34 8.42
N GLY A 83 -14.99 8.33 7.70
CA GLY A 83 -15.89 8.49 6.57
C GLY A 83 -15.22 9.06 5.31
N ALA A 84 -13.89 8.99 5.20
CA ALA A 84 -13.16 9.46 4.03
C ALA A 84 -13.63 8.78 2.73
N ASP A 85 -13.74 9.59 1.67
CA ASP A 85 -14.05 9.12 0.33
C ASP A 85 -12.85 8.45 -0.34
N GLY A 86 -13.12 7.57 -1.30
CA GLY A 86 -12.10 6.89 -2.09
C GLY A 86 -11.33 5.81 -1.34
N PHE A 87 -11.85 5.31 -0.21
CA PHE A 87 -11.25 4.21 0.54
C PHE A 87 -11.20 2.92 -0.28
N GLY A 88 -10.03 2.26 -0.27
CA GLY A 88 -9.80 1.01 -1.01
C GLY A 88 -9.05 1.17 -2.34
N ALA A 89 -8.51 2.37 -2.60
CA ALA A 89 -7.95 2.73 -3.90
C ALA A 89 -6.41 2.55 -4.02
N PRO A 90 -5.67 2.35 -2.93
CA PRO A 90 -4.69 1.25 -2.89
C PRO A 90 -4.79 0.41 -1.61
N VAL A 91 -4.40 -0.87 -1.67
CA VAL A 91 -4.33 -1.77 -0.50
C VAL A 91 -3.00 -2.53 -0.47
N SER A 92 -2.44 -2.73 0.71
CA SER A 92 -1.29 -3.60 0.94
C SER A 92 -1.41 -4.33 2.28
N ILE A 93 -0.83 -5.53 2.40
CA ILE A 93 -0.88 -6.35 3.63
C ILE A 93 0.46 -7.02 3.91
N SER A 94 0.84 -7.06 5.19
CA SER A 94 2.00 -7.79 5.70
C SER A 94 1.58 -8.51 6.99
N GLY A 95 1.35 -9.82 6.89
CA GLY A 95 0.90 -10.65 8.02
C GLY A 95 -0.43 -10.15 8.61
N ASP A 96 -0.38 -9.69 9.86
CA ASP A 96 -1.54 -9.23 10.64
C ASP A 96 -1.77 -7.71 10.58
N THR A 97 -1.07 -7.01 9.68
CA THR A 97 -1.25 -5.57 9.45
C THR A 97 -1.52 -5.31 7.98
N LEU A 98 -2.57 -4.54 7.69
CA LEU A 98 -2.86 -4.08 6.35
C LEU A 98 -3.03 -2.56 6.34
N VAL A 99 -2.82 -1.97 5.18
CA VAL A 99 -3.03 -0.56 4.93
C VAL A 99 -3.98 -0.37 3.76
N VAL A 100 -4.84 0.63 3.90
CA VAL A 100 -5.79 1.02 2.86
C VAL A 100 -5.68 2.53 2.64
N GLY A 101 -5.37 2.95 1.43
CA GLY A 101 -5.35 4.35 1.07
C GLY A 101 -6.73 4.88 0.68
N THR A 102 -6.90 6.18 0.87
CA THR A 102 -8.01 6.98 0.36
C THR A 102 -7.49 7.86 -0.78
N ALA A 103 -7.93 7.59 -2.00
CA ALA A 103 -7.59 8.45 -3.14
C ALA A 103 -8.62 9.58 -3.21
N GLN A 104 -8.19 10.82 -2.98
CA GLN A 104 -9.11 11.96 -3.06
C GLN A 104 -9.30 12.44 -4.49
N PHE A 105 -10.56 12.60 -4.87
CA PHE A 105 -10.94 13.46 -5.97
C PHE A 105 -11.28 14.84 -5.41
N SER A 106 -10.50 15.86 -5.81
CA SER A 106 -10.85 17.29 -5.85
C SER A 106 -10.56 18.25 -4.68
N ASN A 107 -10.15 17.85 -3.46
CA ASN A 107 -9.72 18.83 -2.43
C ASN A 107 -9.19 18.25 -1.09
N ARG A 108 -7.86 18.01 -1.07
CA ARG A 108 -6.91 18.02 0.07
C ARG A 108 -6.73 16.73 0.92
N ASN A 109 -5.51 16.19 0.78
CA ASN A 109 -4.79 15.21 1.60
C ASN A 109 -5.35 13.79 1.59
N GLY A 110 -4.74 12.90 0.81
CA GLY A 110 -4.94 11.47 0.99
C GLY A 110 -4.58 11.03 2.41
N SER A 111 -5.21 9.95 2.88
CA SER A 111 -4.89 9.29 4.14
C SER A 111 -4.61 7.81 3.90
N VAL A 112 -3.83 7.19 4.79
CA VAL A 112 -3.65 5.74 4.82
C VAL A 112 -4.16 5.21 6.14
N HIS A 113 -5.11 4.30 6.09
CA HIS A 113 -5.73 3.70 7.25
C HIS A 113 -5.04 2.37 7.54
N VAL A 114 -4.51 2.21 8.75
CA VAL A 114 -3.82 1.01 9.20
C VAL A 114 -4.80 0.16 9.98
N PHE A 115 -5.02 -1.08 9.53
CA PHE A 115 -5.82 -2.06 10.24
C PHE A 115 -4.95 -3.20 10.74
N THR A 116 -5.30 -3.75 11.88
CA THR A 116 -4.65 -4.95 12.42
C THR A 116 -5.67 -6.00 12.78
N ARG A 117 -5.31 -7.26 12.58
CA ARG A 117 -6.09 -8.41 13.02
C ARG A 117 -6.22 -8.39 14.55
N ASP A 118 -7.43 -8.58 15.06
CA ASP A 118 -7.71 -8.48 16.51
C ASP A 118 -6.99 -9.55 17.33
N VAL A 119 -6.85 -10.75 16.76
CA VAL A 119 -6.11 -11.86 17.34
C VAL A 119 -5.04 -12.29 16.33
N PRO A 120 -3.75 -11.99 16.57
CA PRO A 120 -2.66 -12.31 15.65
C PRO A 120 -2.68 -13.77 15.18
N GLY A 121 -2.49 -14.00 13.88
CA GLY A 121 -2.49 -15.33 13.26
C GLY A 121 -3.84 -16.05 13.16
N LEU A 122 -4.91 -15.58 13.81
CA LEU A 122 -6.22 -16.23 13.75
C LEU A 122 -7.01 -15.79 12.50
N LEU A 123 -7.08 -16.65 11.48
CA LEU A 123 -7.77 -16.34 10.20
C LEU A 123 -9.25 -15.94 10.33
N THR A 124 -9.90 -16.30 11.44
CA THR A 124 -11.30 -15.98 11.70
C THR A 124 -11.50 -14.72 12.55
N ALA A 125 -10.43 -14.09 13.02
CA ALA A 125 -10.51 -12.85 13.80
C ALA A 125 -10.91 -11.67 12.91
N GLY A 126 -11.59 -10.70 13.51
CA GLY A 126 -11.91 -9.42 12.88
C GLY A 126 -10.68 -8.51 12.76
N TRP A 127 -10.90 -7.34 12.18
CA TRP A 127 -9.89 -6.31 11.98
C TRP A 127 -10.34 -4.98 12.57
N THR A 128 -9.41 -4.32 13.27
CA THR A 128 -9.64 -3.00 13.86
C THR A 128 -8.74 -1.96 13.21
N GLU A 129 -9.29 -0.79 12.86
CA GLU A 129 -8.49 0.37 12.45
C GLU A 129 -7.70 0.90 13.67
N ARG A 130 -6.37 0.95 13.55
CA ARG A 130 -5.45 1.36 14.63
C ARG A 130 -4.91 2.76 14.47
N ALA A 131 -4.79 3.22 13.22
CA ALA A 131 -4.26 4.53 12.92
C ALA A 131 -4.77 5.03 11.57
N THR A 132 -4.82 6.35 11.44
CA THR A 132 -4.94 7.04 10.15
C THR A 132 -3.68 7.87 9.95
N LEU A 133 -2.84 7.44 9.01
CA LEU A 133 -1.60 8.10 8.64
C LEU A 133 -1.91 9.25 7.70
N ARG A 134 -1.37 10.41 8.03
CA ARG A 134 -1.40 11.62 7.23
C ARG A 134 0.00 12.18 7.23
N THR A 135 0.39 12.70 6.09
CA THR A 135 1.63 13.46 5.94
C THR A 135 1.53 14.78 6.70
N SER A 136 2.66 15.26 7.20
CA SER A 136 2.81 16.62 7.70
C SER A 136 2.60 17.69 6.62
N ASP A 137 2.82 17.35 5.34
CA ASP A 137 2.63 18.24 4.19
C ASP A 137 1.21 18.13 3.60
N SER A 138 0.38 19.13 3.84
CA SER A 138 -0.99 19.18 3.31
C SER A 138 -1.14 19.52 1.82
N SER A 139 -0.06 19.51 1.06
CA SER A 139 -0.12 19.76 -0.38
C SER A 139 -0.14 18.49 -1.22
N VAL A 140 0.28 17.34 -0.67
CA VAL A 140 0.45 16.12 -1.47
C VAL A 140 -0.81 15.25 -1.54
N GLU A 141 -1.01 14.63 -2.69
CA GLU A 141 -2.02 13.61 -2.96
C GLU A 141 -1.38 12.22 -2.78
N PHE A 142 -2.00 11.36 -1.97
CA PHE A 142 -1.51 9.98 -1.84
C PHE A 142 -1.84 9.20 -3.11
N GLY A 143 -0.79 8.59 -3.66
CA GLY A 143 -0.84 7.65 -4.77
C GLY A 143 -0.94 6.22 -4.25
N ASP A 144 0.18 5.51 -4.31
CA ASP A 144 0.28 4.08 -3.97
C ASP A 144 0.70 3.86 -2.51
N VAL A 145 0.44 2.66 -1.96
CA VAL A 145 0.84 2.30 -0.59
C VAL A 145 1.45 0.90 -0.54
N ALA A 146 2.50 0.75 0.25
CA ALA A 146 3.13 -0.53 0.52
C ALA A 146 3.42 -0.70 2.01
N ILE A 147 3.36 -1.94 2.50
CA ILE A 147 3.74 -2.27 3.88
C ILE A 147 4.63 -3.52 3.90
N SER A 148 5.68 -3.48 4.71
CA SER A 148 6.52 -4.63 5.06
C SER A 148 6.80 -4.59 6.55
N GLY A 149 6.22 -5.52 7.29
CA GLY A 149 6.31 -5.57 8.76
C GLY A 149 5.82 -4.28 9.40
N ASP A 150 6.77 -3.55 10.01
CA ASP A 150 6.53 -2.32 10.79
C ASP A 150 6.82 -1.04 9.99
N THR A 151 6.99 -1.14 8.66
CA THR A 151 7.27 -0.01 7.76
C THR A 151 6.17 0.13 6.73
N VAL A 152 5.55 1.31 6.66
CA VAL A 152 4.60 1.70 5.62
C VAL A 152 5.26 2.75 4.73
N VAL A 153 5.18 2.57 3.42
CA VAL A 153 5.62 3.56 2.42
C VAL A 153 4.39 4.05 1.68
N VAL A 154 4.29 5.37 1.57
CA VAL A 154 3.19 6.06 0.88
C VAL A 154 3.77 6.88 -0.26
N GLY A 155 3.37 6.57 -1.48
CA GLY A 155 3.64 7.41 -2.63
C GLY A 155 2.82 8.69 -2.54
N ALA A 156 3.43 9.84 -2.77
CA ALA A 156 2.82 11.14 -2.67
C ALA A 156 3.07 11.92 -3.96
N ARG A 157 2.07 11.94 -4.84
CA ARG A 157 2.07 12.75 -6.07
C ARG A 157 1.47 14.11 -5.76
N ASP A 158 1.89 15.17 -6.43
CA ASP A 158 1.23 16.46 -6.25
C ASP A 158 0.05 16.63 -7.20
N ASP A 159 -0.96 17.33 -6.72
CA ASP A 159 -2.07 17.83 -7.54
C ASP A 159 -1.51 18.90 -8.48
N TYR A 160 -1.58 18.63 -9.79
CA TYR A 160 -1.29 19.62 -10.81
C TYR A 160 -2.36 20.72 -10.72
N LYS A 161 -2.14 21.71 -9.87
CA LYS A 161 -2.98 22.91 -9.91
C LYS A 161 -2.55 23.70 -11.12
N GLU A 162 -3.44 23.80 -12.10
CA GLU A 162 -3.22 24.51 -13.37
C GLU A 162 -2.71 25.96 -13.18
N ASP A 163 -2.86 26.54 -11.97
CA ASP A 163 -2.42 27.89 -11.60
C ASP A 163 -1.18 27.98 -10.68
N SER A 164 -0.55 26.86 -10.27
CA SER A 164 0.65 26.90 -9.44
C SER A 164 1.93 26.72 -10.27
N PHE A 165 2.77 27.77 -10.29
CA PHE A 165 4.14 27.75 -10.84
C PHE A 165 5.11 26.80 -10.12
N PHE A 166 4.64 26.03 -9.12
CA PHE A 166 5.42 25.02 -8.43
C PHE A 166 5.25 23.69 -9.15
N VAL A 167 6.17 23.45 -10.08
CA VAL A 167 6.33 22.17 -10.74
C VAL A 167 6.93 21.15 -9.76
N SER A 168 6.09 20.36 -9.12
CA SER A 168 6.57 19.36 -8.16
C SER A 168 6.97 18.05 -8.84
N VAL A 169 7.97 17.42 -8.24
CA VAL A 169 8.57 16.16 -8.67
C VAL A 169 7.77 14.95 -8.17
N GLY A 170 7.05 15.10 -7.04
CA GLY A 170 6.51 14.01 -6.24
C GLY A 170 7.48 13.52 -5.15
N SER A 171 6.98 12.71 -4.21
CA SER A 171 7.73 12.18 -3.05
C SER A 171 7.24 10.79 -2.63
N ALA A 172 8.00 10.13 -1.76
CA ALA A 172 7.52 8.94 -1.04
C ALA A 172 7.79 9.11 0.45
N ILE A 173 6.82 8.79 1.29
CA ILE A 173 6.84 9.05 2.73
C ILE A 173 6.89 7.72 3.47
N ILE A 174 7.82 7.60 4.40
CA ILE A 174 8.00 6.42 5.25
C ILE A 174 7.36 6.69 6.61
N PHE A 175 6.46 5.80 7.02
CA PHE A 175 5.94 5.71 8.37
C PHE A 175 6.45 4.44 9.04
N THR A 176 6.87 4.54 10.31
CA THR A 176 7.33 3.40 11.10
C THR A 176 6.47 3.23 12.34
N ARG A 177 6.18 1.99 12.71
CA ARG A 177 5.49 1.68 13.96
C ARG A 177 6.40 1.98 15.15
N ASP A 178 5.88 2.70 16.13
CA ASP A 178 6.67 3.19 17.26
C ASP A 178 7.25 2.06 18.13
N ILE A 179 6.52 0.94 18.23
CA ILE A 179 6.96 -0.26 18.92
C ILE A 179 6.87 -1.44 17.94
N PRO A 180 8.01 -1.91 17.38
CA PRO A 180 8.04 -3.01 16.42
C PRO A 180 7.27 -4.25 16.91
N GLY A 181 6.47 -4.84 16.02
CA GLY A 181 5.63 -6.01 16.30
C GLY A 181 4.39 -5.76 17.19
N ASN A 182 4.25 -4.60 17.83
CA ASN A 182 3.07 -4.30 18.65
C ASN A 182 1.92 -3.77 17.77
N LEU A 183 0.96 -4.64 17.45
CA LEU A 183 -0.20 -4.30 16.61
C LEU A 183 -1.08 -3.15 17.13
N THR A 184 -0.91 -2.70 18.37
CA THR A 184 -1.67 -1.56 18.92
C THR A 184 -0.83 -0.30 19.09
N ALA A 185 0.45 -0.33 18.70
CA ALA A 185 1.31 0.84 18.78
C ALA A 185 0.95 1.89 17.73
N SER A 186 1.26 3.13 18.07
CA SER A 186 1.18 4.28 17.18
C SER A 186 2.23 4.21 16.06
N TRP A 187 2.09 5.11 15.09
CA TRP A 187 2.96 5.21 13.92
C TRP A 187 3.46 6.63 13.78
N THR A 188 4.73 6.78 13.37
CA THR A 188 5.38 8.07 13.19
C THR A 188 5.89 8.22 11.75
N GLU A 189 5.71 9.40 11.17
CA GLU A 189 6.37 9.79 9.91
C GLU A 189 7.88 9.88 10.15
N HIS A 190 8.63 8.97 9.55
CA HIS A 190 10.06 8.83 9.78
C HIS A 190 10.90 9.64 8.79
N GLN A 191 10.55 9.59 7.50
CA GLN A 191 11.36 10.16 6.44
C GLN A 191 10.54 10.44 5.19
N MET A 192 10.90 11.52 4.49
CA MET A 192 10.47 11.78 3.11
C MET A 192 11.62 11.47 2.14
N LEU A 193 11.33 10.71 1.09
CA LEU A 193 12.22 10.34 0.01
C LEU A 193 11.91 11.17 -1.23
N LEU A 194 12.97 11.61 -1.91
CA LEU A 194 12.91 12.42 -3.12
C LEU A 194 13.82 11.80 -4.20
N ALA A 195 13.46 11.98 -5.47
CA ALA A 195 14.36 11.67 -6.58
C ALA A 195 15.58 12.60 -6.54
N SER A 196 16.79 12.05 -6.76
CA SER A 196 18.05 12.82 -6.73
C SER A 196 18.22 13.75 -7.93
N ASP A 197 17.62 13.40 -9.06
CA ASP A 197 17.61 14.13 -10.34
C ASP A 197 16.17 14.54 -10.74
N GLY A 198 15.26 14.52 -9.77
CA GLY A 198 13.85 14.75 -10.00
C GLY A 198 13.55 16.08 -10.67
N ALA A 199 12.79 16.02 -11.76
CA ALA A 199 12.29 17.17 -12.48
C ALA A 199 10.79 17.37 -12.26
N ALA A 200 10.35 18.58 -12.56
CA ALA A 200 8.96 18.95 -12.75
C ALA A 200 8.13 17.81 -13.36
N ASN A 201 6.99 17.43 -12.78
CA ASN A 201 6.04 16.43 -13.32
C ASN A 201 6.56 15.00 -13.55
N ASP A 202 7.70 14.63 -12.95
CA ASP A 202 8.19 13.25 -13.01
C ASP A 202 7.29 12.27 -12.21
N ASN A 203 6.41 12.77 -11.34
CA ASN A 203 5.47 11.98 -10.54
C ASN A 203 6.17 10.86 -9.75
N PHE A 204 7.31 11.18 -9.12
CA PHE A 204 7.96 10.30 -8.16
C PHE A 204 6.99 9.92 -7.05
N GLY A 205 6.94 8.63 -6.71
CA GLY A 205 5.93 8.11 -5.79
C GLY A 205 4.65 7.64 -6.48
N GLN A 206 4.61 7.56 -7.82
CA GLN A 206 3.46 7.00 -8.53
C GLN A 206 3.19 5.54 -8.12
N SER A 207 4.26 4.76 -7.92
CA SER A 207 4.20 3.40 -7.39
C SER A 207 5.27 3.23 -6.34
N VAL A 208 4.98 2.45 -5.29
CA VAL A 208 5.92 2.18 -4.21
C VAL A 208 5.87 0.71 -3.83
N VAL A 209 7.02 0.14 -3.52
CA VAL A 209 7.12 -1.18 -2.92
C VAL A 209 8.16 -1.16 -1.81
N VAL A 210 7.94 -1.95 -0.76
CA VAL A 210 8.88 -2.13 0.33
C VAL A 210 9.04 -3.62 0.63
N SER A 211 10.28 -4.05 0.86
CA SER A 211 10.61 -5.40 1.31
C SER A 211 11.77 -5.33 2.30
N GLY A 212 11.49 -5.67 3.56
CA GLY A 212 12.42 -5.42 4.66
C GLY A 212 12.79 -3.93 4.70
N ASP A 213 14.09 -3.65 4.65
CA ASP A 213 14.62 -2.27 4.68
C ASP A 213 14.82 -1.65 3.29
N THR A 214 14.44 -2.34 2.22
CA THR A 214 14.59 -1.83 0.84
C THR A 214 13.27 -1.25 0.35
N VAL A 215 13.30 0.00 -0.09
CA VAL A 215 12.18 0.70 -0.71
C VAL A 215 12.50 0.96 -2.17
N ALA A 216 11.59 0.63 -3.08
CA ALA A 216 11.68 1.05 -4.47
C ALA A 216 10.52 1.97 -4.82
N VAL A 217 10.81 3.07 -5.51
CA VAL A 217 9.86 4.11 -5.87
C VAL A 217 9.88 4.32 -7.38
N GLY A 218 8.73 4.18 -8.01
CA GLY A 218 8.54 4.37 -9.44
C GLY A 218 8.22 5.81 -9.81
N VAL A 219 8.62 6.18 -11.02
CA VAL A 219 8.50 7.51 -11.59
C VAL A 219 7.95 7.41 -13.02
N TYR A 220 6.96 8.23 -13.33
CA TYR A 220 6.36 8.29 -14.66
C TYR A 220 6.81 9.57 -15.36
N ASN A 221 7.99 9.49 -15.98
CA ASN A 221 8.63 10.64 -16.63
C ASN A 221 7.80 11.11 -17.84
N LEU A 222 7.13 12.25 -17.69
CA LEU A 222 6.34 12.87 -18.75
C LEU A 222 7.20 13.68 -19.74
N HIS A 223 8.47 13.97 -19.41
CA HIS A 223 9.29 14.95 -20.14
C HIS A 223 10.30 14.39 -21.15
N THR A 224 10.57 13.10 -21.14
CA THR A 224 11.45 12.49 -22.16
C THR A 224 10.64 12.06 -23.38
N ALA A 225 11.13 12.38 -24.58
CA ALA A 225 10.60 11.87 -25.84
C ALA A 225 10.73 10.34 -25.87
N GLY A 226 9.72 9.63 -25.35
CA GLY A 226 9.74 8.19 -25.16
C GLY A 226 9.01 7.67 -23.92
N HIS A 227 8.57 8.54 -22.98
CA HIS A 227 7.90 8.12 -21.74
C HIS A 227 8.65 7.01 -20.97
N SER A 228 9.98 7.08 -20.90
CA SER A 228 10.78 6.09 -20.18
C SER A 228 10.63 6.32 -18.68
N GLY A 229 9.86 5.49 -17.98
CA GLY A 229 9.76 5.52 -16.52
C GLY A 229 11.08 5.12 -15.85
N SER A 230 11.31 5.63 -14.64
CA SER A 230 12.48 5.33 -13.80
C SER A 230 12.05 4.64 -12.50
N VAL A 231 12.97 3.91 -11.86
CA VAL A 231 12.78 3.33 -10.53
C VAL A 231 13.98 3.69 -9.66
N TYR A 232 13.73 4.25 -8.48
CA TYR A 232 14.76 4.61 -7.50
C TYR A 232 14.69 3.62 -6.35
N VAL A 233 15.85 3.08 -5.96
CA VAL A 233 15.95 2.10 -4.87
C VAL A 233 16.70 2.73 -3.71
N PHE A 234 16.07 2.69 -2.54
CA PHE A 234 16.61 3.14 -1.27
C PHE A 234 16.85 1.91 -0.40
N ALA A 235 18.08 1.75 0.07
CA ALA A 235 18.46 0.67 0.97
C ALA A 235 19.38 1.23 2.06
N PRO A 236 19.49 0.58 3.24
CA PRO A 236 20.42 0.98 4.26
C PRO A 236 21.84 0.97 3.69
N LEU A 237 22.58 2.05 3.90
CA LEU A 237 24.01 2.02 3.65
C LEU A 237 24.61 1.06 4.67
N TRP A 238 25.13 -0.08 4.21
CA TRP A 238 25.94 -0.94 5.05
C TRP A 238 27.31 -0.27 5.26
N LEU A 239 27.32 0.73 6.14
CA LEU A 239 28.56 1.29 6.65
C LEU A 239 29.05 0.32 7.73
N GLY A 240 29.93 -0.59 7.33
CA GLY A 240 30.76 -1.28 8.31
C GLY A 240 31.48 -0.22 9.15
N HIS A 241 31.08 -0.09 10.42
CA HIS A 241 31.61 0.72 11.53
C HIS A 241 30.69 1.85 12.06
N PRO A 242 30.60 2.01 13.39
CA PRO A 242 29.63 2.88 14.03
C PRO A 242 30.14 4.33 14.08
N CYS A 243 29.50 5.26 13.38
CA CYS A 243 29.57 6.67 13.70
C CYS A 243 28.19 7.32 13.55
N GLU A 244 27.69 7.74 14.71
CA GLU A 244 26.79 8.84 15.06
C GLU A 244 25.91 9.49 13.99
N ALA A 245 24.63 9.51 14.35
CA ALA A 245 23.53 10.33 13.88
C ALA A 245 23.93 11.62 13.12
N MET A 246 23.55 11.67 11.84
CA MET A 246 23.16 12.90 11.18
C MET A 246 21.94 12.58 10.32
N GLY A 247 20.89 13.38 10.44
CA GLY A 247 19.67 13.28 9.64
C GLY A 247 20.04 13.25 8.16
N ARG A 248 19.58 12.22 7.45
CA ARG A 248 19.88 12.02 6.04
C ARG A 248 18.58 12.06 5.26
N MET A 249 18.42 13.10 4.43
CA MET A 249 17.74 12.91 3.15
C MET A 249 18.51 11.80 2.43
N GLY A 250 17.87 10.65 2.24
CA GLY A 250 18.43 9.57 1.45
C GLY A 250 18.37 10.01 -0.01
N PHE A 251 19.53 10.11 -0.66
CA PHE A 251 19.61 10.26 -2.10
C PHE A 251 19.90 8.88 -2.70
N ALA A 252 19.11 8.46 -3.68
CA ALA A 252 19.36 7.26 -4.46
C ALA A 252 20.52 7.50 -5.46
N VAL A 253 21.30 6.45 -5.71
CA VAL A 253 22.36 6.40 -6.73
C VAL A 253 21.78 5.90 -8.05
#